data_AF-A0A2J8SZN7-F1
#
_entry.id   AF-A0A2J8SZN7-F1
#
_cell.length_a   1.000
_cell.length_b   1.000
_cell.length_c   1.000
_cell.angle_alpha   90.00
_cell.angle_beta   90.00
_cell.angle_gamma   90.00
#
_symmetry.space_group_name_H-M   'P 1'
#
loop_
_entity.id
_entity.type
_entity.pdbx_description
1 polymer ?
#
loop_
_entity_poly.entity_id
_entity_poly.type
_entity_poly.pdbx_seq_one_letter_code
_entity_poly.pdbx_strand_id
1 'polypeptide(L)'
;PLFKRFTHTRWAAPVETLENIIATVDTRLPEFSELQGCFREELMEALHLHLVKEYIIQLSKRRLVLKTAEQQQQLAGHILASADTIQHFCTQHGSPATWLQPALPTLAEIIRLQDPSAIKIEVATYATCYPDFSKGHLSAILAIKGNLSNSEVKSIRSILDVSTGAQEPSRPLFSLIKPRAAVSWVQQCWNGRQNWKRKKEKMNSHLAGACGVLW
;
A
#
# COMPACT_ATOMS: atom_id res chain seq x y z
N PRO A 1 10.77 10.70 -1.00
CA PRO A 1 11.52 11.24 -2.16
C PRO A 1 11.60 10.27 -3.34
N LEU A 2 11.82 8.97 -3.08
CA LEU A 2 11.93 7.94 -4.12
C LEU A 2 10.60 7.53 -4.76
N PHE A 3 9.54 7.29 -3.98
CA PHE A 3 8.21 6.98 -4.55
C PHE A 3 7.67 8.06 -5.51
N LYS A 4 8.04 9.33 -5.33
CA LYS A 4 7.62 10.39 -6.26
C LYS A 4 8.16 10.17 -7.68
N ARG A 5 9.27 9.42 -7.84
CA ARG A 5 9.87 9.10 -9.14
C ARG A 5 8.89 8.38 -10.06
N PHE A 6 8.07 7.45 -9.56
CA PHE A 6 7.00 6.81 -10.36
C PHE A 6 6.16 7.84 -11.13
N THR A 7 5.71 8.89 -10.43
CA THR A 7 4.89 9.92 -11.07
C THR A 7 5.67 10.99 -11.84
N HIS A 8 6.95 11.20 -11.52
CA HIS A 8 7.81 12.15 -12.24
C HIS A 8 8.27 11.58 -13.59
N THR A 9 8.59 10.28 -13.63
CA THR A 9 8.96 9.55 -14.85
C THR A 9 7.75 9.00 -15.60
N ARG A 10 6.53 9.33 -15.15
CA ARG A 10 5.27 8.83 -15.72
C ARG A 10 5.25 7.31 -15.88
N TRP A 11 5.78 6.59 -14.89
CA TRP A 11 5.84 5.14 -14.87
C TRP A 11 6.66 4.52 -16.02
N ALA A 12 7.64 5.25 -16.56
CA ALA A 12 8.50 4.74 -17.64
C ALA A 12 9.46 3.61 -17.21
N ALA A 13 9.95 3.67 -15.96
CA ALA A 13 10.86 2.65 -15.39
C ALA A 13 10.40 2.24 -13.97
N PRO A 14 9.24 1.58 -13.86
CA PRO A 14 8.62 1.31 -12.56
C PRO A 14 9.38 0.23 -11.78
N VAL A 15 9.93 -0.78 -12.48
CA VAL A 15 10.73 -1.86 -11.89
C VAL A 15 12.01 -1.30 -11.27
N GLU A 16 12.84 -0.61 -12.05
CA GLU A 16 14.06 0.03 -11.55
C GLU A 16 13.79 1.02 -10.41
N THR A 17 12.68 1.77 -10.47
CA THR A 17 12.31 2.70 -9.40
C THR A 17 12.01 1.95 -8.11
N LEU A 18 11.32 0.81 -8.20
CA LEU A 18 11.03 -0.03 -7.04
C LEU A 18 12.28 -0.71 -6.50
N GLU A 19 13.11 -1.31 -7.34
CA GLU A 19 14.36 -1.95 -6.94
C GLU A 19 15.25 -0.98 -6.17
N ASN A 20 15.36 0.26 -6.62
CA ASN A 20 16.08 1.32 -5.90
C ASN A 20 15.47 1.62 -4.52
N ILE A 21 14.14 1.60 -4.39
CA ILE A 21 13.45 1.77 -3.10
C ILE A 21 13.77 0.59 -2.19
N ILE A 22 13.64 -0.64 -2.69
CA ILE A 22 13.90 -1.87 -1.92
C ILE A 22 15.37 -1.91 -1.47
N ALA A 23 16.33 -1.66 -2.36
CA ALA A 23 17.75 -1.61 -2.00
C ALA A 23 18.05 -0.54 -0.93
N THR A 24 17.40 0.64 -1.02
CA THR A 24 17.55 1.69 0.00
C THR A 24 17.01 1.25 1.36
N VAL A 25 15.92 0.48 1.38
CA VAL A 25 15.35 -0.06 2.62
C VAL A 25 16.22 -1.18 3.17
N ASP A 26 16.63 -2.12 2.31
CA ASP A 26 17.43 -3.29 2.66
C ASP A 26 18.77 -2.90 3.31
N THR A 27 19.47 -1.91 2.75
CA THR A 27 20.71 -1.38 3.34
C THR A 27 20.55 -0.81 4.76
N ARG A 28 19.32 -0.52 5.20
CA ARG A 28 19.01 0.01 6.54
C ARG A 28 18.47 -1.04 7.49
N LEU A 29 17.99 -2.19 6.99
CA LEU A 29 17.42 -3.25 7.83
C LEU A 29 18.42 -3.82 8.86
N PRO A 30 19.73 -3.98 8.56
CA PRO A 30 20.69 -4.45 9.55
C PRO A 30 20.78 -3.59 10.82
N GLU A 31 20.45 -2.30 10.76
CA GLU A 31 20.41 -1.40 11.94
C GLU A 31 19.38 -1.87 13.00
N PHE A 32 18.49 -2.80 12.64
CA PHE A 32 17.42 -3.34 13.48
C PHE A 32 17.60 -4.83 13.80
N SER A 33 18.76 -5.44 13.51
CA SER A 33 19.03 -6.87 13.76
C SER A 33 18.86 -7.24 15.23
N GLU A 34 19.31 -6.36 16.14
CA GLU A 34 19.32 -6.60 17.58
C GLU A 34 17.95 -6.46 18.26
N LEU A 35 16.89 -6.09 17.51
CA LEU A 35 15.53 -6.08 18.05
C LEU A 35 15.06 -7.51 18.34
N GLN A 36 14.29 -7.68 19.42
CA GLN A 36 13.60 -8.94 19.71
C GLN A 36 12.66 -9.32 18.55
N GLY A 37 12.48 -10.63 18.33
CA GLY A 37 11.70 -11.18 17.21
C GLY A 37 10.33 -10.53 16.99
N CYS A 38 9.53 -10.38 18.04
CA CYS A 38 8.21 -9.74 17.95
C CYS A 38 8.26 -8.29 17.45
N PHE A 39 9.26 -7.49 17.86
CA PHE A 39 9.43 -6.12 17.39
C PHE A 39 9.96 -6.05 15.95
N ARG A 40 10.70 -7.06 15.50
CA ARG A 40 11.12 -7.17 14.09
C ARG A 40 9.92 -7.49 13.19
N GLU A 41 9.06 -8.41 13.60
CA GLU A 41 7.82 -8.73 12.86
C GLU A 41 6.90 -7.50 12.77
N GLU A 42 6.68 -6.79 13.88
CA GLU A 42 5.89 -5.54 13.88
C GLU A 42 6.50 -4.46 12.97
N LEU A 43 7.83 -4.29 13.02
CA LEU A 43 8.54 -3.35 12.14
C LEU A 43 8.35 -3.73 10.67
N MET A 44 8.45 -5.01 10.36
CA MET A 44 8.34 -5.51 8.99
C MET A 44 6.92 -5.45 8.46
N GLU A 45 5.89 -5.71 9.29
CA GLU A 45 4.49 -5.45 8.92
C GLU A 45 4.27 -3.96 8.63
N ALA A 46 4.77 -3.06 9.48
CA ALA A 46 4.64 -1.62 9.27
C ALA A 46 5.34 -1.16 7.98
N LEU A 47 6.51 -1.72 7.68
CA LEU A 47 7.25 -1.46 6.44
C LEU A 47 6.51 -1.98 5.21
N HIS A 48 6.00 -3.21 5.26
CA HIS A 48 5.22 -3.81 4.19
C HIS A 48 3.98 -2.96 3.87
N LEU A 49 3.23 -2.60 4.91
CA LEU A 49 2.09 -1.68 4.78
C LEU A 49 2.51 -0.34 4.17
N HIS A 50 3.66 0.20 4.57
CA HIS A 50 4.16 1.46 4.03
C HIS A 50 4.46 1.38 2.52
N LEU A 51 5.15 0.31 2.08
CA LEU A 51 5.51 0.12 0.68
C LEU A 51 4.26 0.01 -0.21
N VAL A 52 3.31 -0.85 0.17
CA VAL A 52 2.05 -1.05 -0.57
C VAL A 52 1.24 0.24 -0.60
N LYS A 53 1.08 0.89 0.55
CA LYS A 53 0.31 2.14 0.66
C LYS A 53 0.91 3.27 -0.18
N GLU A 54 2.21 3.51 -0.10
CA GLU A 54 2.86 4.55 -0.90
C GLU A 54 2.77 4.26 -2.40
N TYR A 55 2.86 2.99 -2.80
CA TYR A 55 2.66 2.57 -4.18
C TYR A 55 1.23 2.93 -4.67
N ILE A 56 0.20 2.56 -3.91
CA ILE A 56 -1.20 2.90 -4.23
C ILE A 56 -1.40 4.42 -4.28
N ILE A 57 -0.76 5.18 -3.39
CA ILE A 57 -0.77 6.65 -3.41
C ILE A 57 -0.18 7.20 -4.70
N GLN A 58 0.93 6.63 -5.21
CA GLN A 58 1.48 7.06 -6.49
C GLN A 58 0.56 6.70 -7.65
N LEU A 59 -0.04 5.51 -7.61
CA LEU A 59 -0.95 5.02 -8.65
C LEU A 59 -2.22 5.89 -8.73
N SER A 60 -2.75 6.29 -7.58
CA SER A 60 -3.97 7.11 -7.46
C SER A 60 -3.78 8.59 -7.84
N LYS A 61 -2.56 9.02 -8.21
CA LYS A 61 -2.33 10.41 -8.65
C LYS A 61 -2.75 10.55 -10.11
N ARG A 62 -3.54 11.59 -10.39
CA ARG A 62 -4.03 11.99 -11.74
C ARG A 62 -2.93 12.49 -12.70
N ARG A 63 -1.84 11.75 -12.86
CA ARG A 63 -0.72 12.06 -13.76
C ARG A 63 -0.56 11.06 -14.90
N LEU A 64 -1.32 9.97 -14.86
CA LEU A 64 -1.28 8.90 -15.85
C LEU A 64 -2.71 8.64 -16.33
N VAL A 65 -2.91 8.67 -17.64
CA VAL A 65 -4.17 8.29 -18.31
C VAL A 65 -3.77 7.45 -19.53
N LEU A 66 -4.23 6.22 -19.59
CA LEU A 66 -3.89 5.23 -20.60
C LEU A 66 -5.11 4.96 -21.46
N LYS A 67 -5.03 5.27 -22.76
CA LYS A 67 -6.20 5.22 -23.66
C LYS A 67 -6.36 3.87 -24.34
N THR A 68 -5.31 3.07 -24.44
CA THR A 68 -5.36 1.78 -25.13
C THR A 68 -5.27 0.62 -24.16
N ALA A 69 -5.85 -0.53 -24.55
CA ALA A 69 -5.84 -1.73 -23.73
C ALA A 69 -4.40 -2.25 -23.53
N GLU A 70 -3.54 -2.10 -24.54
CA GLU A 70 -2.13 -2.54 -24.50
C GLU A 70 -1.33 -1.76 -23.46
N GLN A 71 -1.52 -0.43 -23.40
CA GLN A 71 -0.89 0.40 -22.38
C GLN A 71 -1.34 0.00 -20.97
N GLN A 72 -2.64 -0.27 -20.81
CA GLN A 72 -3.22 -0.68 -19.53
C GLN A 72 -2.72 -2.06 -19.10
N GLN A 73 -2.62 -3.01 -20.04
CA GLN A 73 -2.04 -4.34 -19.84
C GLN A 73 -0.56 -4.24 -19.44
N GLN A 74 0.22 -3.37 -20.09
CA GLN A 74 1.62 -3.15 -19.76
C GLN A 74 1.77 -2.58 -18.34
N LEU A 75 0.98 -1.56 -17.98
CA LEU A 75 1.00 -1.02 -16.61
C LEU A 75 0.60 -2.09 -15.58
N ALA A 76 -0.44 -2.88 -15.86
CA ALA A 76 -0.86 -3.97 -14.98
C ALA A 76 0.26 -4.99 -14.76
N GLY A 77 0.98 -5.36 -15.83
CA GLY A 77 2.17 -6.23 -15.73
C GLY A 77 3.26 -5.64 -14.82
N HIS A 78 3.53 -4.33 -14.93
CA HIS A 78 4.48 -3.65 -14.04
C HIS A 78 4.01 -3.61 -12.59
N ILE A 79 2.70 -3.44 -12.34
CA ILE A 79 2.12 -3.47 -10.99
C ILE A 79 2.25 -4.88 -10.39
N LEU A 80 1.98 -5.92 -11.17
CA LEU A 80 2.13 -7.31 -10.74
C LEU A 80 3.58 -7.65 -10.38
N ALA A 81 4.54 -7.29 -11.25
CA ALA A 81 5.96 -7.48 -10.96
C ALA A 81 6.39 -6.71 -9.68
N SER A 82 5.88 -5.49 -9.52
CA SER A 82 6.13 -4.68 -8.32
C SER A 82 5.54 -5.32 -7.05
N ALA A 83 4.34 -5.87 -7.15
CA ALA A 83 3.65 -6.54 -6.05
C ALA A 83 4.42 -7.77 -5.59
N ASP A 84 4.88 -8.58 -6.54
CA ASP A 84 5.69 -9.77 -6.26
C ASP A 84 7.02 -9.40 -5.58
N THR A 85 7.72 -8.38 -6.09
CA THR A 85 8.98 -7.91 -5.47
C THR A 85 8.77 -7.41 -4.04
N ILE A 86 7.72 -6.61 -3.78
CA ILE A 86 7.40 -6.12 -2.43
C ILE A 86 7.05 -7.29 -1.51
N GLN A 87 6.17 -8.19 -1.96
CA GLN A 87 5.73 -9.34 -1.17
C GLN A 87 6.90 -10.25 -0.82
N HIS A 88 7.74 -10.58 -1.80
CA HIS A 88 8.91 -11.44 -1.62
C HIS A 88 9.88 -10.82 -0.61
N PHE A 89 10.29 -9.57 -0.84
CA PHE A 89 11.18 -8.83 0.05
C PHE A 89 10.62 -8.79 1.49
N CYS A 90 9.38 -8.34 1.68
CA CYS A 90 8.83 -8.23 3.02
C CYS A 90 8.70 -9.59 3.72
N THR A 91 8.28 -10.64 3.01
CA THR A 91 8.11 -11.99 3.57
C THR A 91 9.45 -12.60 3.96
N GLN A 92 10.49 -12.45 3.12
CA GLN A 92 11.85 -12.93 3.41
C GLN A 92 12.43 -12.32 4.68
N HIS A 93 12.10 -11.04 4.95
CA HIS A 93 12.52 -10.36 6.17
C HIS A 93 11.56 -10.55 7.36
N GLY A 94 10.51 -11.38 7.23
CA GLY A 94 9.66 -11.80 8.35
C GLY A 94 8.38 -10.98 8.55
N SER A 95 7.88 -10.27 7.53
CA SER A 95 6.57 -9.61 7.62
C SER A 95 5.42 -10.63 7.71
N PRO A 96 4.55 -10.58 8.74
CA PRO A 96 3.35 -11.43 8.82
C PRO A 96 2.16 -10.93 7.99
N ALA A 97 2.28 -9.79 7.29
CA ALA A 97 1.17 -9.07 6.66
C ALA A 97 0.64 -9.70 5.34
N THR A 98 0.23 -10.98 5.37
CA THR A 98 -0.33 -11.71 4.20
C THR A 98 -1.59 -11.05 3.62
N TRP A 99 -2.33 -10.30 4.44
CA TRP A 99 -3.52 -9.56 4.01
C TRP A 99 -3.24 -8.43 3.00
N LEU A 100 -1.98 -8.02 2.83
CA LEU A 100 -1.56 -7.04 1.82
C LEU A 100 -1.31 -7.67 0.45
N GLN A 101 -1.16 -9.00 0.37
CA GLN A 101 -0.83 -9.71 -0.86
C GLN A 101 -1.79 -9.41 -2.03
N PRO A 102 -3.13 -9.36 -1.86
CA PRO A 102 -4.02 -9.05 -2.99
C PRO A 102 -4.13 -7.55 -3.31
N ALA A 103 -3.53 -6.66 -2.51
CA ALA A 103 -3.77 -5.21 -2.61
C ALA A 103 -3.41 -4.61 -3.98
N LEU A 104 -2.21 -4.93 -4.48
CA LEU A 104 -1.73 -4.44 -5.77
C LEU A 104 -2.17 -5.31 -6.95
N PRO A 105 -2.15 -6.66 -6.86
CA PRO A 105 -2.61 -7.52 -7.96
C PRO A 105 -4.06 -7.26 -8.37
N THR A 106 -4.98 -7.12 -7.42
CA THR A 106 -6.39 -6.83 -7.76
C THR A 106 -6.57 -5.45 -8.39
N LEU A 107 -5.79 -4.44 -7.97
CA LEU A 107 -5.78 -3.13 -8.66
C LEU A 107 -5.23 -3.23 -10.09
N ALA A 108 -4.22 -4.07 -10.31
CA ALA A 108 -3.71 -4.35 -11.65
C ALA A 108 -4.79 -4.95 -12.54
N GLU A 109 -5.57 -5.90 -12.03
CA GLU A 109 -6.69 -6.50 -12.75
C GLU A 109 -7.78 -5.48 -13.08
N ILE A 110 -8.18 -4.62 -12.13
CA ILE A 110 -9.14 -3.53 -12.40
C ILE A 110 -8.67 -2.62 -13.54
N ILE A 111 -7.37 -2.32 -13.62
CA ILE A 111 -6.79 -1.49 -14.69
C ILE A 111 -6.76 -2.26 -16.03
N ARG A 112 -6.43 -3.55 -15.98
CA ARG A 112 -6.24 -4.43 -17.15
C ARG A 112 -7.55 -4.77 -17.85
N LEU A 113 -8.59 -5.08 -17.08
CA LEU A 113 -9.89 -5.53 -17.59
C LEU A 113 -10.53 -4.47 -18.49
N GLN A 114 -11.10 -4.91 -19.62
CA GLN A 114 -11.78 -4.03 -20.58
C GLN A 114 -13.30 -4.12 -20.46
N ASP A 115 -13.84 -5.28 -20.11
CA ASP A 115 -15.27 -5.48 -19.95
C ASP A 115 -15.78 -4.83 -18.63
N PRO A 116 -16.77 -3.91 -18.69
CA PRO A 116 -17.30 -3.25 -17.50
C PRO A 116 -17.90 -4.20 -16.45
N SER A 117 -18.45 -5.35 -16.88
CA SER A 117 -19.03 -6.33 -15.96
C SER A 117 -17.94 -7.07 -15.19
N ALA A 118 -16.86 -7.46 -15.87
CA ALA A 118 -15.67 -8.01 -15.23
C ALA A 118 -15.03 -7.03 -14.23
N ILE A 119 -14.93 -5.75 -14.60
CA ILE A 119 -14.43 -4.71 -13.68
C ILE A 119 -15.29 -4.63 -12.41
N LYS A 120 -16.62 -4.71 -12.53
CA LYS A 120 -17.52 -4.69 -11.36
C LYS A 120 -17.29 -5.87 -10.42
N ILE A 121 -17.09 -7.07 -10.97
CA ILE A 121 -16.78 -8.27 -10.18
C ILE A 121 -15.48 -8.05 -9.41
N GLU A 122 -14.44 -7.57 -10.08
CA GLU A 122 -13.14 -7.34 -9.44
C GLU A 122 -13.21 -6.24 -8.37
N VAL A 123 -14.00 -5.18 -8.60
CA VAL A 123 -14.26 -4.13 -7.60
C VAL A 123 -15.00 -4.70 -6.38
N ALA A 124 -15.97 -5.59 -6.57
CA ALA A 124 -16.68 -6.22 -5.46
C ALA A 124 -15.75 -7.13 -4.63
N THR A 125 -14.90 -7.92 -5.30
CA THR A 125 -13.84 -8.71 -4.66
C THR A 125 -12.92 -7.80 -3.84
N TYR A 126 -12.47 -6.69 -4.44
CA TYR A 126 -11.56 -5.76 -3.78
C TYR A 126 -12.17 -5.09 -2.55
N ALA A 127 -13.43 -4.67 -2.63
CA ALA A 127 -14.14 -4.06 -1.51
C ALA A 127 -14.41 -5.06 -0.36
N THR A 128 -14.49 -6.36 -0.68
CA THR A 128 -14.57 -7.42 0.33
C THR A 128 -13.25 -7.60 1.06
N CYS A 129 -12.12 -7.56 0.35
CA CYS A 129 -10.79 -7.63 0.96
C CYS A 129 -10.42 -6.36 1.73
N TYR A 130 -10.86 -5.19 1.25
CA TYR A 130 -10.50 -3.88 1.79
C TYR A 130 -11.77 -3.03 1.98
N PRO A 131 -12.52 -3.20 3.08
CA PRO A 131 -13.79 -2.51 3.30
C PRO A 131 -13.64 -1.00 3.49
N ASP A 132 -12.43 -0.48 3.76
CA ASP A 132 -12.14 0.96 3.76
C ASP A 132 -11.87 1.54 2.36
N PHE A 133 -12.01 0.74 1.30
CA PHE A 133 -11.90 1.18 -0.09
C PHE A 133 -13.11 2.03 -0.52
N SER A 134 -12.92 3.35 -0.58
CA SER A 134 -13.97 4.29 -0.93
C SER A 134 -14.18 4.47 -2.44
N LYS A 135 -15.34 5.01 -2.81
CA LYS A 135 -15.62 5.54 -4.17
C LYS A 135 -14.59 6.56 -4.65
N GLY A 136 -13.96 7.31 -3.74
CA GLY A 136 -12.91 8.26 -4.07
C GLY A 136 -11.65 7.56 -4.58
N HIS A 137 -11.26 6.46 -3.92
CA HIS A 137 -10.14 5.63 -4.34
C HIS A 137 -10.42 4.95 -5.67
N LEU A 138 -11.60 4.33 -5.82
CA LEU A 138 -12.01 3.72 -7.07
C LEU A 138 -12.00 4.73 -8.23
N SER A 139 -12.50 5.95 -8.00
CA SER A 139 -12.48 7.00 -9.03
C SER A 139 -11.06 7.39 -9.44
N ALA A 140 -10.10 7.36 -8.52
CA ALA A 140 -8.70 7.66 -8.83
C ALA A 140 -8.04 6.56 -9.68
N ILE A 141 -8.36 5.30 -9.40
CA ILE A 141 -7.89 4.14 -10.17
C ILE A 141 -8.53 4.12 -11.56
N LEU A 142 -9.86 4.27 -11.65
CA LEU A 142 -10.56 4.32 -12.93
C LEU A 142 -10.14 5.52 -13.79
N ALA A 143 -9.67 6.63 -13.20
CA ALA A 143 -9.15 7.77 -13.97
C ALA A 143 -7.87 7.44 -14.76
N ILE A 144 -7.13 6.40 -14.38
CA ILE A 144 -6.00 5.89 -15.16
C ILE A 144 -6.51 5.27 -16.46
N LYS A 145 -7.71 4.67 -16.43
CA LYS A 145 -8.37 4.05 -17.57
C LYS A 145 -9.05 5.15 -18.40
N GLY A 146 -8.41 5.53 -19.51
CA GLY A 146 -8.85 6.63 -20.37
C GLY A 146 -9.93 6.26 -21.40
N ASN A 147 -10.42 5.02 -21.40
CA ASN A 147 -11.34 4.48 -22.41
C ASN A 147 -12.72 4.08 -21.88
N LEU A 148 -13.06 4.39 -20.62
CA LEU A 148 -14.41 4.22 -20.10
C LEU A 148 -15.25 5.48 -20.32
N SER A 149 -16.53 5.29 -20.67
CA SER A 149 -17.53 6.33 -20.68
C SER A 149 -17.96 6.74 -19.26
N ASN A 150 -18.56 7.92 -19.13
CA ASN A 150 -19.05 8.41 -17.84
C ASN A 150 -20.16 7.52 -17.25
N SER A 151 -21.00 6.90 -18.09
CA SER A 151 -22.04 5.98 -17.64
C SER A 151 -21.43 4.69 -17.09
N GLU A 152 -20.41 4.13 -17.74
CA GLU A 152 -19.68 2.96 -17.25
C GLU A 152 -18.98 3.26 -15.92
N VAL A 153 -18.27 4.38 -15.81
CA VAL A 153 -17.62 4.80 -14.55
C VAL A 153 -18.65 4.94 -13.42
N LYS A 154 -19.81 5.55 -13.69
CA LYS A 154 -20.89 5.67 -12.69
C LYS A 154 -21.44 4.29 -12.30
N SER A 155 -21.64 3.40 -13.26
CA SER A 155 -22.15 2.05 -13.06
C SER A 155 -21.19 1.15 -12.28
N ILE A 156 -19.88 1.27 -12.51
CA ILE A 156 -18.85 0.55 -11.74
C ILE A 156 -18.80 1.08 -10.31
N ARG A 157 -18.86 2.40 -10.12
CA ARG A 157 -18.83 3.02 -8.79
C ARG A 157 -20.02 2.65 -7.91
N SER A 158 -21.17 2.30 -8.49
CA SER A 158 -22.35 1.92 -7.70
C SER A 158 -22.21 0.55 -7.04
N ILE A 159 -21.20 -0.26 -7.39
CA ILE A 159 -20.89 -1.49 -6.65
C ILE A 159 -20.60 -1.19 -5.18
N LEU A 160 -19.99 -0.03 -4.88
CA LEU A 160 -19.69 0.41 -3.53
C LEU A 160 -20.89 1.09 -2.82
N ASP A 161 -22.09 1.16 -3.44
CA ASP A 161 -23.32 1.62 -2.78
C ASP A 161 -23.98 0.52 -1.95
N VAL A 162 -23.78 -0.74 -2.36
CA VAL A 162 -24.30 -1.90 -1.63
C VAL A 162 -23.50 -1.97 -0.35
N SER A 163 -24.11 -1.51 0.74
CA SER A 163 -23.45 -1.36 2.03
C SER A 163 -22.84 -2.69 2.46
N THR A 164 -21.52 -2.83 2.35
CA THR A 164 -20.76 -3.68 3.26
C THR A 164 -21.03 -3.08 4.64
N GLY A 165 -21.97 -3.69 5.38
CA GLY A 165 -22.44 -3.20 6.66
C GLY A 165 -21.27 -2.75 7.52
N ALA A 166 -21.44 -1.63 8.23
CA ALA A 166 -20.41 -0.89 8.98
C ALA A 166 -19.54 -1.80 9.86
N GLN A 167 -18.57 -2.46 9.26
CA GLN A 167 -17.50 -3.15 9.94
C GLN A 167 -16.33 -2.19 9.90
N GLU A 168 -15.95 -1.70 11.07
CA GLU A 168 -14.65 -1.07 11.26
C GLU A 168 -13.59 -2.04 10.71
N PRO A 169 -12.77 -1.61 9.72
CA PRO A 169 -11.75 -2.48 9.17
C PRO A 169 -10.81 -2.90 10.30
N SER A 170 -10.67 -4.20 10.54
CA SER A 170 -9.71 -4.69 11.52
C SER A 170 -8.27 -4.26 11.18
N ARG A 171 -8.01 -3.93 9.91
CA ARG A 171 -6.72 -3.48 9.39
C ARG A 171 -6.91 -2.31 8.40
N PRO A 172 -6.45 -1.09 8.75
CA PRO A 172 -6.61 0.08 7.88
C PRO A 172 -5.56 0.11 6.77
N LEU A 173 -6.00 0.17 5.50
CA LEU A 173 -5.15 0.43 4.34
C LEU A 173 -5.56 1.72 3.64
N PHE A 174 -6.81 1.79 3.20
CA PHE A 174 -7.35 2.90 2.44
C PHE A 174 -7.79 4.07 3.29
N SER A 175 -8.16 3.86 4.56
CA SER A 175 -8.37 4.98 5.50
C SER A 175 -7.09 5.80 5.73
N LEU A 176 -5.91 5.19 5.53
CA LEU A 176 -4.60 5.84 5.56
C LEU A 176 -4.24 6.54 4.25
N ILE A 177 -4.98 6.27 3.17
CA ILE A 177 -4.79 6.85 1.84
C ILE A 177 -5.85 7.93 1.69
N LYS A 178 -5.55 9.17 2.07
CA LYS A 178 -6.52 10.25 1.84
C LYS A 178 -6.70 10.48 0.33
N PRO A 179 -7.92 10.43 -0.23
CA PRO A 179 -8.20 10.95 -1.56
C PRO A 179 -8.05 12.47 -1.51
N ARG A 180 -6.79 12.93 -1.67
CA ARG A 180 -6.32 14.32 -1.70
C ARG A 180 -6.79 15.20 -0.53
N ALA A 181 -6.00 15.20 0.54
CA ALA A 181 -5.48 16.42 1.15
C ALA A 181 -4.01 16.18 1.49
N ALA A 182 -3.14 17.09 1.05
CA ALA A 182 -1.70 16.98 1.17
C ALA A 182 -1.22 17.17 2.62
N VAL A 183 0.04 16.78 2.86
CA VAL A 183 0.90 17.13 4.01
C VAL A 183 0.42 16.68 5.40
N SER A 184 0.67 15.42 5.75
CA SER A 184 0.65 14.97 7.16
C SER A 184 1.61 13.82 7.50
N TRP A 185 2.35 13.30 6.51
CA TRP A 185 3.08 12.04 6.66
C TRP A 185 4.37 12.15 7.46
N VAL A 186 5.11 13.26 7.30
CA VAL A 186 6.31 13.49 8.12
C VAL A 186 5.92 13.58 9.59
N GLN A 187 4.80 14.25 9.92
CA GLN A 187 4.34 14.41 11.30
C GLN A 187 3.81 13.11 11.92
N GLN A 188 3.07 12.30 11.15
CA GLN A 188 2.54 11.02 11.64
C GLN A 188 3.64 9.97 11.83
N CYS A 189 4.61 9.90 10.90
CA CYS A 189 5.80 9.06 11.09
C CYS A 189 6.69 9.56 12.24
N TRP A 190 6.78 10.87 12.46
CA TRP A 190 7.51 11.43 13.61
C TRP A 190 6.81 11.06 14.93
N ASN A 191 5.48 11.18 15.00
CA ASN A 191 4.70 10.76 16.17
C ASN A 191 4.80 9.25 16.42
N GLY A 192 4.79 8.42 15.37
CA GLY A 192 5.04 6.98 15.47
C GLY A 192 6.45 6.65 15.95
N ARG A 193 7.48 7.36 15.45
CA ARG A 193 8.88 7.23 15.89
C ARG A 193 9.07 7.65 17.35
N GLN A 194 8.41 8.71 17.81
CA GLN A 194 8.45 9.16 19.22
C GLN A 194 7.77 8.13 20.15
N ASN A 195 6.66 7.53 19.69
CA ASN A 195 5.99 6.45 20.42
C ASN A 195 6.89 5.21 20.51
N TRP A 196 7.55 4.83 19.40
CA TRP A 196 8.52 3.74 19.37
C TRP A 196 9.74 3.99 20.25
N LYS A 197 10.31 5.20 20.24
CA LYS A 197 11.41 5.57 21.15
C LYS A 197 10.98 5.48 22.61
N ARG A 198 9.79 5.99 22.96
CA ARG A 198 9.23 5.84 24.32
C ARG A 198 8.99 4.39 24.70
N LYS A 199 8.47 3.55 23.81
CA LYS A 199 8.30 2.11 24.07
C LYS A 199 9.66 1.44 24.29
N LYS A 200 10.66 1.76 23.47
CA LYS A 200 12.04 1.25 23.62
C LYS A 200 12.68 1.69 24.95
N GLU A 201 12.54 2.96 25.35
CA GLU A 201 13.03 3.47 26.65
C GLU A 201 12.28 2.88 27.85
N LYS A 202 10.95 2.73 27.74
CA LYS A 202 10.13 2.12 28.80
C LYS A 202 10.43 0.62 28.97
N MET A 203 10.86 -0.05 27.91
CA MET A 203 11.24 -1.46 27.94
C MET A 203 12.68 -1.66 28.45
N ASN A 204 13.62 -0.80 28.06
CA ASN A 204 14.98 -0.78 28.61
C ASN A 204 14.99 -0.45 30.12
N SER A 205 14.07 0.41 30.59
CA SER A 205 13.94 0.71 32.03
C SER A 205 13.29 -0.42 32.84
N HIS A 206 12.38 -1.22 32.26
CA HIS A 206 11.87 -2.43 32.93
C HIS A 206 12.93 -3.53 33.00
N LEU A 207 13.75 -3.70 31.97
CA LEU A 207 14.89 -4.64 31.99
C LEU A 207 15.98 -4.20 32.98
N ALA A 208 16.22 -2.90 33.12
CA ALA A 208 17.12 -2.35 34.14
C ALA A 208 16.57 -2.49 35.57
N GLY A 209 15.25 -2.35 35.77
CA GLY A 209 14.58 -2.54 37.06
C GLY A 209 14.48 -4.01 37.49
N ALA A 210 14.32 -4.93 36.54
CA ALA A 210 14.30 -6.37 36.82
C ALA A 210 15.69 -6.95 37.18
N CYS A 211 16.78 -6.31 36.74
CA CYS A 211 18.14 -6.63 37.16
C CYS A 211 18.58 -5.95 38.47
N GLY A 212 17.75 -5.07 39.05
CA GLY A 212 18.07 -4.32 40.28
C GLY A 212 17.49 -4.89 41.58
N VAL A 213 16.83 -6.06 41.55
CA VAL A 213 16.24 -6.72 42.75
C VAL A 213 16.90 -8.07 43.04
N LEU A 214 18.07 -8.30 42.49
CA LEU A 214 18.90 -9.48 42.77
C LEU A 214 20.36 -9.07 42.92
N TRP A 215 20.65 -8.10 43.79
CA TRP A 215 21.88 -7.93 44.58
C TRP A 215 21.56 -7.03 45.78
#